data_AF-A0A1T4NX95-F1
#
_entry.id   AF-A0A1T4NX95-F1
#
_cell.length_a   1.000
_cell.length_b   1.000
_cell.length_c   1.000
_cell.angle_alpha   90.00
_cell.angle_beta   90.00
_cell.angle_gamma   90.00
#
_symmetry.space_group_name_H-M   'P 1'
#
loop_
_entity.id
_entity.type
_entity.pdbx_description
1 polymer ?
#
loop_
_entity_poly.entity_id
_entity_poly.type
_entity_poly.pdbx_seq_one_letter_code
_entity_poly.pdbx_strand_id
1 'polypeptide(L)'
;MKIMLKLLCLALCANLATAAICSADENLEELLQPQVYDLGETPKPPPVKIKKQTPPPKPAPRPDVEKFVVPPPPPPPPRYEAPPPRPTPPPVMGDDSHFIQGDDYFIQRHGLEGHTWIYVELAKMVNSPGSNTKGEAEFMKVKDGKNYWTSHYWQTRIASESELRLGLNVIIFEGNHRNSIYDAPERKDRARGSSWFMARITDLSDLYKGYVTVSGNYKVSLRNMRVILR
;
A
#
# COMPACT_ATOMS: atom_id res chain seq x y z
N MET A 1 4.58 59.90 -7.50
CA MET A 1 3.73 59.82 -6.30
C MET A 1 4.44 58.98 -5.27
N LYS A 2 5.19 59.67 -4.40
CA LYS A 2 6.02 59.11 -3.34
C LYS A 2 5.34 59.52 -2.04
N ILE A 3 5.32 58.59 -1.07
CA ILE A 3 5.10 58.85 0.36
C ILE A 3 3.64 59.12 0.72
N MET A 4 3.02 58.22 1.49
CA MET A 4 1.92 58.43 2.48
C MET A 4 1.10 57.13 2.62
N LEU A 5 1.64 56.11 3.30
CA LEU A 5 0.80 55.05 3.89
C LEU A 5 1.49 54.28 5.03
N LYS A 6 2.21 55.00 5.90
CA LYS A 6 2.72 54.47 7.16
C LYS A 6 2.32 55.42 8.28
N LEU A 7 1.08 55.32 8.74
CA LEU A 7 0.59 55.85 10.02
C LEU A 7 -0.89 55.47 10.16
N LEU A 8 -1.16 54.32 10.77
CA LEU A 8 -2.35 54.15 11.60
C LEU A 8 -1.96 53.32 12.81
N CYS A 9 -1.63 54.06 13.86
CA CYS A 9 -1.31 53.58 15.19
C CYS A 9 -2.54 52.99 15.89
N LEU A 10 -2.25 52.02 16.76
CA LEU A 10 -2.83 51.81 18.09
C LEU A 10 -4.05 52.66 18.47
N ALA A 11 -5.19 52.00 18.69
CA ALA A 11 -6.11 52.30 19.79
C ALA A 11 -7.22 51.24 19.85
N LEU A 12 -7.17 50.34 20.84
CA LEU A 12 -8.26 50.09 21.80
C LEU A 12 -7.88 48.90 22.70
N CYS A 13 -7.35 49.25 23.87
CA CYS A 13 -7.40 48.38 25.05
C CYS A 13 -8.69 48.67 25.83
N ALA A 14 -9.08 47.68 26.63
CA ALA A 14 -10.06 47.72 27.71
C ALA A 14 -11.54 47.55 27.34
N ASN A 15 -12.07 46.36 27.62
CA ASN A 15 -13.07 46.24 28.68
C ASN A 15 -13.01 44.85 29.36
N LEU A 16 -12.68 44.90 30.65
CA LEU A 16 -12.86 43.88 31.67
C LEU A 16 -14.33 43.85 32.12
N ALA A 17 -14.87 42.66 32.42
CA ALA A 17 -15.75 42.35 33.57
C ALA A 17 -16.13 40.85 33.50
N THR A 18 -15.45 39.95 34.22
CA THR A 18 -15.75 39.46 35.60
C THR A 18 -17.10 38.78 35.80
N ALA A 19 -17.05 37.47 36.09
CA ALA A 19 -17.80 36.68 37.10
C ALA A 19 -18.00 35.25 36.57
N ALA A 20 -17.93 34.14 37.31
CA ALA A 20 -17.49 33.83 38.66
C ALA A 20 -17.41 32.29 38.77
N ILE A 21 -16.27 31.78 39.23
CA ILE A 21 -16.06 30.78 40.28
C ILE A 21 -17.14 29.68 40.50
N CYS A 22 -16.75 28.41 40.30
CA CYS A 22 -16.97 27.24 41.18
C CYS A 22 -16.03 26.12 40.66
N SER A 23 -14.91 25.80 41.32
CA SER A 23 -14.74 24.95 42.52
C SER A 23 -14.58 23.45 42.20
N ALA A 24 -13.66 22.81 42.94
CA ALA A 24 -13.24 21.40 43.00
C ALA A 24 -12.33 20.97 41.84
N ASP A 25 -11.00 20.95 41.98
CA ASP A 25 -10.12 20.39 43.01
C ASP A 25 -10.13 18.86 43.08
N GLU A 26 -8.89 18.37 43.05
CA GLU A 26 -8.35 17.04 43.32
C GLU A 26 -8.61 15.87 42.35
N ASN A 27 -7.48 15.25 42.01
CA ASN A 27 -7.28 13.86 41.63
C ASN A 27 -7.21 13.54 40.12
N LEU A 28 -6.16 14.06 39.47
CA LEU A 28 -5.64 13.53 38.19
C LEU A 28 -4.23 12.95 38.38
N GLU A 29 -3.98 12.31 39.51
CA GLU A 29 -2.78 11.49 39.76
C GLU A 29 -3.10 9.98 39.88
N GLU A 30 -4.26 9.54 39.37
CA GLU A 30 -4.67 8.14 39.34
C GLU A 30 -4.83 7.60 37.90
N LEU A 31 -4.00 8.06 36.96
CA LEU A 31 -3.92 7.48 35.60
C LEU A 31 -2.49 7.09 35.19
N LEU A 32 -1.55 7.06 36.14
CA LEU A 32 -0.20 6.57 35.97
C LEU A 32 0.06 5.38 36.92
N GLN A 33 -0.75 4.34 36.78
CA GLN A 33 -0.34 3.02 37.22
C GLN A 33 0.06 2.20 35.99
N PRO A 34 1.31 1.69 35.91
CA PRO A 34 1.62 0.66 34.93
C PRO A 34 0.73 -0.54 35.23
N GLN A 35 -0.15 -0.88 34.29
CA GLN A 35 -0.87 -2.13 34.28
C GLN A 35 0.18 -3.25 34.20
N VAL A 36 0.59 -3.77 35.36
CA VAL A 36 1.38 -4.99 35.47
C VAL A 36 0.46 -6.09 34.96
N TYR A 37 0.64 -6.48 33.70
CA TYR A 37 0.03 -7.68 33.17
C TYR A 37 0.61 -8.86 33.95
N ASP A 38 -0.25 -9.48 34.75
CA ASP A 38 -0.01 -10.76 35.40
C ASP A 38 0.25 -11.80 34.29
N LEU A 39 1.53 -12.13 34.08
CA LEU A 39 1.96 -13.23 33.22
C LEU A 39 1.59 -14.53 33.92
N GLY A 40 0.32 -14.90 33.80
CA GLY A 40 -0.20 -16.18 34.20
C GLY A 40 0.71 -17.31 33.73
N GLU A 41 1.05 -18.17 34.67
CA GLU A 41 1.94 -19.31 34.51
C GLU A 41 1.57 -20.11 33.25
N THR A 42 2.53 -20.25 32.34
CA THR A 42 2.38 -21.13 31.18
C THR A 42 2.06 -22.56 31.63
N PRO A 43 0.94 -23.18 31.17
CA PRO A 43 0.67 -24.57 31.48
C PRO A 43 1.75 -25.45 30.85
N LYS A 44 2.50 -26.15 31.71
CA LYS A 44 3.53 -27.13 31.31
C LYS A 44 2.88 -28.21 30.44
N PRO A 45 3.36 -28.49 29.22
CA PRO A 45 2.77 -29.53 28.39
C PRO A 45 2.93 -30.91 29.07
N PRO A 46 1.92 -31.78 29.01
CA PRO A 46 1.98 -33.10 29.63
C PRO A 46 3.04 -33.98 28.94
N PRO A 47 3.65 -34.93 29.67
CA PRO A 47 4.69 -35.79 29.13
C PRO A 47 4.15 -36.70 28.02
N VAL A 48 4.80 -36.65 26.86
CA VAL A 48 4.52 -37.54 25.72
C VAL A 48 4.92 -38.97 26.08
N LYS A 49 3.92 -39.85 26.27
CA LYS A 49 4.15 -41.29 26.37
C LYS A 49 4.46 -41.84 24.98
N ILE A 50 5.73 -42.06 24.69
CA ILE A 50 6.17 -42.79 23.49
C ILE A 50 5.79 -44.26 23.67
N LYS A 51 4.74 -44.72 22.96
CA LYS A 51 4.45 -46.14 22.81
C LYS A 51 5.56 -46.77 21.96
N LYS A 52 6.28 -47.76 22.51
CA LYS A 52 7.16 -48.65 21.75
C LYS A 52 6.36 -49.29 20.61
N GLN A 53 6.74 -48.99 19.38
CA GLN A 53 6.24 -49.66 18.18
C GLN A 53 6.81 -51.07 18.13
N THR A 54 5.95 -52.09 18.22
CA THR A 54 6.31 -53.47 17.90
C THR A 54 6.55 -53.62 16.39
N PRO A 55 7.54 -54.40 15.95
CA PRO A 55 7.81 -54.61 14.53
C PRO A 55 6.62 -55.28 13.83
N PRO A 56 6.32 -54.93 12.56
CA PRO A 56 5.24 -55.56 11.83
C PRO A 56 5.59 -57.01 11.46
N PRO A 57 4.60 -57.93 11.45
CA PRO A 57 4.81 -59.32 11.08
C PRO A 57 5.12 -59.46 9.57
N LYS A 58 5.93 -60.47 9.26
CA LYS A 58 6.42 -60.79 7.91
C LYS A 58 5.25 -61.09 6.95
N PRO A 59 5.19 -60.50 5.74
CA PRO A 59 4.11 -60.77 4.79
C PRO A 59 4.14 -62.22 4.26
N ALA A 60 2.96 -62.81 4.09
CA ALA A 60 2.77 -64.12 3.47
C ALA A 60 3.02 -64.10 1.94
N PRO A 61 3.27 -65.26 1.31
CA PRO A 61 3.57 -65.35 -0.12
C PRO A 61 2.36 -64.97 -0.99
N ARG A 62 2.61 -64.32 -2.13
CA ARG A 62 1.59 -63.88 -3.09
C ARG A 62 1.08 -65.08 -3.92
N PRO A 63 -0.24 -65.21 -4.16
CA PRO A 63 -0.76 -66.15 -5.15
C PRO A 63 -0.60 -65.62 -6.59
N ASP A 64 -0.60 -66.57 -7.52
CA ASP A 64 -0.20 -66.47 -8.92
C ASP A 64 -1.05 -65.53 -9.81
N VAL A 65 -0.39 -65.11 -10.89
CA VAL A 65 -0.81 -64.11 -11.88
C VAL A 65 -1.93 -64.63 -12.77
N GLU A 66 -3.12 -64.02 -12.69
CA GLU A 66 -4.10 -64.06 -13.78
C GLU A 66 -3.73 -63.00 -14.84
N LYS A 67 -3.56 -63.46 -16.09
CA LYS A 67 -3.31 -62.63 -17.26
C LYS A 67 -4.49 -61.68 -17.52
N PHE A 68 -4.34 -60.42 -17.11
CA PHE A 68 -5.16 -59.32 -17.63
C PHE A 68 -4.68 -58.94 -19.04
N VAL A 69 -5.56 -59.06 -20.03
CA VAL A 69 -5.35 -58.47 -21.36
C VAL A 69 -5.63 -56.98 -21.24
N VAL A 70 -4.61 -56.15 -21.45
CA VAL A 70 -4.69 -54.68 -21.40
C VAL A 70 -5.29 -54.17 -22.72
N PRO A 71 -6.41 -53.41 -22.73
CA PRO A 71 -6.86 -52.73 -23.94
C PRO A 71 -5.90 -51.59 -24.32
N PRO A 72 -5.73 -51.26 -25.61
CA PRO A 72 -4.80 -50.23 -26.04
C PRO A 72 -5.17 -48.84 -25.47
N PRO A 73 -4.17 -47.98 -25.20
CA PRO A 73 -4.41 -46.66 -24.62
C PRO A 73 -5.20 -45.77 -25.60
N PRO A 74 -6.09 -44.90 -25.08
CA PRO A 74 -6.78 -43.91 -25.92
C PRO A 74 -5.77 -42.93 -26.54
N PRO A 75 -6.07 -42.40 -27.73
CA PRO A 75 -5.19 -41.42 -28.39
C PRO A 75 -5.02 -40.16 -27.52
N PRO A 76 -3.84 -39.52 -27.54
CA PRO A 76 -3.60 -38.29 -26.80
C PRO A 76 -4.57 -37.19 -27.27
N PRO A 77 -5.07 -36.33 -26.36
CA PRO A 77 -5.91 -35.21 -26.74
C PRO A 77 -5.15 -34.27 -27.69
N PRO A 78 -5.84 -33.58 -28.61
CA PRO A 78 -5.24 -32.55 -29.43
C PRO A 78 -4.56 -31.50 -28.55
N ARG A 79 -3.28 -31.25 -28.80
CA ARG A 79 -2.53 -30.20 -28.12
C ARG A 79 -3.08 -28.85 -28.55
N TYR A 80 -3.95 -28.25 -27.75
CA TYR A 80 -4.27 -26.83 -27.89
C TYR A 80 -2.99 -26.04 -27.59
N GLU A 81 -2.32 -25.54 -28.62
CA GLU A 81 -1.29 -24.55 -28.44
C GLU A 81 -1.91 -23.32 -27.78
N ALA A 82 -1.39 -22.92 -26.62
CA ALA A 82 -1.80 -21.69 -25.98
C ALA A 82 -1.53 -20.53 -26.96
N PRO A 83 -2.47 -19.59 -27.13
CA PRO A 83 -2.24 -18.42 -27.96
C PRO A 83 -0.95 -17.71 -27.50
N PRO A 84 -0.12 -17.20 -28.42
CA PRO A 84 1.11 -16.52 -28.04
C PRO A 84 0.80 -15.36 -27.07
N PRO A 85 1.66 -15.12 -26.07
CA PRO A 85 1.50 -13.98 -25.18
C PRO A 85 1.41 -12.70 -26.02
N ARG A 86 0.37 -11.90 -25.78
CA ARG A 86 0.23 -10.61 -26.44
C ARG A 86 1.48 -9.77 -26.18
N PRO A 87 2.06 -9.12 -27.21
CA PRO A 87 3.15 -8.17 -27.00
C PRO A 87 2.72 -7.13 -25.97
N THR A 88 3.53 -6.93 -24.93
CA THR A 88 3.39 -5.76 -24.05
C THR A 88 3.42 -4.50 -24.91
N PRO A 89 2.46 -3.56 -24.73
CA PRO A 89 2.49 -2.30 -25.45
C PRO A 89 3.85 -1.62 -25.24
N PRO A 90 4.44 -1.00 -26.29
CA PRO A 90 5.64 -0.20 -26.11
C PRO A 90 5.39 0.89 -25.05
N PRO A 91 6.43 1.29 -24.29
CA PRO A 91 6.30 2.39 -23.35
C PRO A 91 5.75 3.61 -24.08
N VAL A 92 4.60 4.10 -23.62
CA VAL A 92 3.99 5.30 -24.19
C VAL A 92 4.98 6.45 -23.95
N MET A 93 5.56 6.97 -25.04
CA MET A 93 6.40 8.16 -24.97
C MET A 93 5.50 9.37 -24.71
N GLY A 94 5.32 9.70 -23.42
CA GLY A 94 4.48 10.81 -22.98
C GLY A 94 3.97 10.60 -21.55
N ASP A 95 3.29 11.61 -21.01
CA ASP A 95 2.58 11.44 -19.75
C ASP A 95 1.29 10.64 -19.98
N ASP A 96 0.89 9.80 -19.02
CA ASP A 96 -0.41 9.13 -19.05
C ASP A 96 -1.56 10.07 -18.64
N SER A 97 -2.80 9.56 -18.54
CA SER A 97 -3.95 10.39 -18.15
C SER A 97 -3.92 10.86 -16.69
N HIS A 98 -2.95 10.42 -15.88
CA HIS A 98 -2.63 11.00 -14.58
C HIS A 98 -1.45 11.96 -14.62
N PHE A 99 -0.93 12.25 -15.82
CA PHE A 99 0.23 13.11 -16.06
C PHE A 99 1.55 12.57 -15.46
N ILE A 100 1.65 11.25 -15.31
CA ILE A 100 2.85 10.54 -14.84
C ILE A 100 3.58 9.92 -16.02
N GLN A 101 4.91 10.05 -16.04
CA GLN A 101 5.77 9.55 -17.11
C GLN A 101 6.29 8.14 -16.79
N GLY A 102 6.64 7.36 -17.82
CA GLY A 102 7.13 5.99 -17.65
C GLY A 102 8.47 5.87 -16.90
N ASP A 103 9.25 6.94 -16.86
CA ASP A 103 10.52 7.06 -16.14
C ASP A 103 10.38 7.79 -14.79
N ASP A 104 9.15 8.15 -14.38
CA ASP A 104 8.89 8.65 -13.04
C ASP A 104 8.76 7.48 -12.05
N TYR A 105 9.24 7.73 -10.83
CA TYR A 105 9.15 6.81 -9.70
C TYR A 105 8.39 7.46 -8.55
N PHE A 106 7.58 6.69 -7.86
CA PHE A 106 7.11 7.05 -6.53
C PHE A 106 8.14 6.61 -5.49
N ILE A 107 8.50 7.49 -4.56
CA ILE A 107 9.54 7.23 -3.55
C ILE A 107 9.05 7.55 -2.14
N GLN A 108 9.63 6.87 -1.14
CA GLN A 108 9.47 7.18 0.28
C GLN A 108 10.68 6.62 1.08
N ARG A 109 10.81 7.00 2.35
CA ARG A 109 11.79 6.48 3.33
C ARG A 109 11.50 5.04 3.75
N HIS A 110 10.23 4.66 3.76
CA HIS A 110 9.72 3.40 4.28
C HIS A 110 8.66 2.85 3.32
N GLY A 111 8.47 1.54 3.35
CA GLY A 111 7.36 0.88 2.64
C GLY A 111 6.04 1.01 3.39
N LEU A 112 5.00 0.38 2.85
CA LEU A 112 3.65 0.39 3.43
C LEU A 112 3.55 -0.54 4.66
N GLU A 113 4.53 -1.40 4.89
CA GLU A 113 4.52 -2.39 5.97
C GLU A 113 4.37 -1.74 7.34
N GLY A 114 3.39 -2.18 8.13
CA GLY A 114 3.09 -1.62 9.46
C GLY A 114 2.34 -0.28 9.43
N HIS A 115 2.06 0.29 8.26
CA HIS A 115 1.34 1.54 8.10
C HIS A 115 -0.03 1.33 7.42
N THR A 116 -1.04 2.05 7.89
CA THR A 116 -2.36 2.04 7.26
C THR A 116 -2.29 2.62 5.84
N TRP A 117 -1.54 3.69 5.67
CA TRP A 117 -1.24 4.34 4.39
C TRP A 117 0.07 5.14 4.57
N ILE A 118 0.73 5.47 3.47
CA ILE A 118 1.92 6.33 3.47
C ILE A 118 1.83 7.37 2.37
N TYR A 119 2.35 8.57 2.59
CA TYR A 119 2.58 9.49 1.48
C TYR A 119 3.73 8.97 0.61
N VAL A 120 3.68 9.28 -0.68
CA VAL A 120 4.76 9.02 -1.63
C VAL A 120 4.98 10.25 -2.49
N GLU A 121 6.21 10.46 -2.93
CA GLU A 121 6.59 11.61 -3.74
C GLU A 121 7.03 11.17 -5.12
N LEU A 122 6.74 11.99 -6.13
CA LEU A 122 7.18 11.74 -7.51
C LEU A 122 8.63 12.18 -7.68
N ALA A 123 9.45 11.34 -8.30
CA ALA A 123 10.87 11.60 -8.51
C ALA A 123 11.41 10.97 -9.78
N LYS A 124 12.55 11.49 -10.26
CA LYS A 124 13.35 10.93 -11.35
C LYS A 124 14.55 10.20 -10.78
N MET A 125 14.85 9.00 -11.26
CA MET A 125 16.07 8.30 -10.88
C MET A 125 17.29 9.02 -11.46
N VAL A 126 18.27 9.31 -10.60
CA VAL A 126 19.54 9.97 -10.97
C VAL A 126 20.65 8.92 -11.02
N ASN A 127 20.78 8.12 -9.95
CA ASN A 127 21.72 7.01 -9.88
C ASN A 127 20.96 5.72 -9.54
N SER A 128 21.11 4.72 -10.41
CA SER A 128 20.56 3.38 -10.21
C SER A 128 21.17 2.72 -8.97
N PRO A 129 20.44 1.79 -8.30
CA PRO A 129 20.97 1.10 -7.15
C PRO A 129 22.11 0.16 -7.57
N GLY A 130 23.15 0.09 -6.75
CA GLY A 130 24.35 -0.69 -7.01
C GLY A 130 25.01 -1.21 -5.73
N SER A 131 26.06 -2.01 -5.91
CA SER A 131 26.85 -2.54 -4.79
C SER A 131 27.55 -1.43 -3.99
N ASN A 132 27.91 -0.34 -4.66
CA ASN A 132 28.51 0.86 -4.05
C ASN A 132 27.50 1.78 -3.33
N THR A 133 26.19 1.54 -3.47
CA THR A 133 25.13 2.36 -2.87
C THR A 133 24.31 1.61 -1.82
N LYS A 134 24.81 0.46 -1.33
CA LYS A 134 24.10 -0.40 -0.36
C LYS A 134 22.69 -0.81 -0.83
N GLY A 135 22.47 -0.88 -2.15
CA GLY A 135 21.17 -1.19 -2.74
C GLY A 135 20.17 -0.04 -2.76
N GLU A 136 20.55 1.17 -2.36
CA GLU A 136 19.71 2.37 -2.51
C GLU A 136 19.94 3.03 -3.87
N ALA A 137 18.90 3.68 -4.38
CA ALA A 137 18.98 4.51 -5.57
C ALA A 137 18.88 6.00 -5.19
N GLU A 138 19.53 6.86 -5.96
CA GLU A 138 19.39 8.31 -5.83
C GLU A 138 18.29 8.79 -6.75
N PHE A 139 17.41 9.63 -6.21
CA PHE A 139 16.31 10.25 -6.93
C PHE A 139 16.32 11.76 -6.76
N MET A 140 15.93 12.48 -7.80
CA MET A 140 15.63 13.91 -7.75
C MET A 140 14.11 14.09 -7.69
N LYS A 141 13.60 14.69 -6.62
CA LYS A 141 12.16 14.94 -6.46
C LYS A 141 11.66 15.91 -7.53
N VAL A 142 10.53 15.58 -8.15
CA VAL A 142 9.93 16.42 -9.21
C VAL A 142 9.42 17.75 -8.64
N LYS A 143 8.97 17.76 -7.39
CA LYS A 143 8.35 18.93 -6.75
C LYS A 143 9.33 20.07 -6.47
N ASP A 144 10.51 19.76 -5.93
CA ASP A 144 11.46 20.77 -5.43
C ASP A 144 12.91 20.57 -5.91
N GLY A 145 13.16 19.57 -6.76
CA GLY A 145 14.48 19.30 -7.33
C GLY A 145 15.50 18.76 -6.32
N LYS A 146 15.09 18.41 -5.10
CA LYS A 146 16.03 17.88 -4.09
C LYS A 146 16.34 16.41 -4.34
N ASN A 147 17.60 16.06 -4.12
CA ASN A 147 18.04 14.68 -4.16
C ASN A 147 17.60 13.92 -2.90
N TYR A 148 17.34 12.63 -3.07
CA TYR A 148 16.86 11.73 -2.04
C TYR A 148 17.33 10.31 -2.32
N TRP A 149 17.97 9.68 -1.33
CA TRP A 149 18.42 8.29 -1.41
C TRP A 149 17.41 7.38 -0.72
N THR A 150 17.00 6.30 -1.39
CA THR A 150 16.12 5.28 -0.81
C THR A 150 16.15 3.97 -1.58
N SER A 151 15.85 2.86 -0.90
CA SER A 151 15.54 1.56 -1.50
C SER A 151 14.04 1.37 -1.75
N HIS A 152 13.18 2.26 -1.24
CA HIS A 152 11.73 2.19 -1.38
C HIS A 152 11.25 3.10 -2.51
N TYR A 153 11.22 2.53 -3.70
CA TYR A 153 10.76 3.19 -4.91
C TYR A 153 9.91 2.26 -5.77
N TRP A 154 8.96 2.83 -6.52
CA TRP A 154 7.99 2.07 -7.30
C TRP A 154 7.70 2.74 -8.64
N GLN A 155 7.86 1.99 -9.72
CA GLN A 155 7.24 2.36 -11.00
C GLN A 155 5.79 1.94 -11.00
N THR A 156 4.96 2.71 -11.69
CA THR A 156 3.52 2.47 -11.71
C THR A 156 2.92 2.70 -13.08
N ARG A 157 1.73 2.13 -13.27
CA ARG A 157 0.82 2.47 -14.37
C ARG A 157 -0.59 2.64 -13.82
N ILE A 158 -1.47 3.21 -14.63
CA ILE A 158 -2.90 3.28 -14.31
C ILE A 158 -3.46 1.85 -14.15
N ALA A 159 -4.25 1.68 -13.09
CA ALA A 159 -4.92 0.42 -12.78
C ALA A 159 -6.00 0.10 -13.83
N SER A 160 -6.05 -1.15 -14.26
CA SER A 160 -7.24 -1.72 -14.90
C SER A 160 -8.22 -2.17 -13.82
N GLU A 161 -9.52 -2.14 -14.12
CA GLU A 161 -10.53 -2.69 -13.21
C GLU A 161 -10.34 -4.20 -12.98
N SER A 162 -9.89 -4.93 -14.00
CA SER A 162 -9.74 -6.40 -13.98
C SER A 162 -8.67 -6.94 -13.01
N GLU A 163 -7.76 -6.09 -12.53
CA GLU A 163 -6.70 -6.49 -11.59
C GLU A 163 -6.98 -6.07 -10.15
N LEU A 164 -8.04 -5.29 -9.91
CA LEU A 164 -8.43 -4.84 -8.59
C LEU A 164 -8.84 -6.03 -7.74
N ARG A 165 -8.21 -6.14 -6.57
CA ARG A 165 -8.45 -7.22 -5.62
C ARG A 165 -8.15 -6.74 -4.20
N LEU A 166 -8.79 -7.36 -3.22
CA LEU A 166 -8.50 -7.13 -1.81
C LEU A 166 -7.00 -7.36 -1.55
N GLY A 167 -6.41 -6.48 -0.74
CA GLY A 167 -4.99 -6.55 -0.40
C GLY A 167 -4.05 -5.94 -1.43
N LEU A 168 -4.53 -5.50 -2.60
CA LEU A 168 -3.69 -4.84 -3.60
C LEU A 168 -3.23 -3.47 -3.09
N ASN A 169 -1.93 -3.21 -3.15
CA ASN A 169 -1.36 -1.89 -2.87
C ASN A 169 -1.52 -1.01 -4.12
N VAL A 170 -2.07 0.18 -3.93
CA VAL A 170 -2.32 1.16 -4.98
C VAL A 170 -1.77 2.52 -4.56
N ILE A 171 -1.36 3.32 -5.54
CA ILE A 171 -0.94 4.71 -5.36
C ILE A 171 -2.03 5.63 -5.92
N ILE A 172 -2.40 6.64 -5.14
CA ILE A 172 -3.62 7.43 -5.29
C ILE A 172 -3.29 8.92 -5.21
N PHE A 173 -3.87 9.72 -6.10
CA PHE A 173 -3.72 11.17 -6.05
C PHE A 173 -4.54 11.75 -4.90
N GLU A 174 -3.91 12.54 -4.05
CA GLU A 174 -4.57 13.16 -2.89
C GLU A 174 -5.27 14.46 -3.27
N GLY A 175 -4.73 15.22 -4.22
CA GLY A 175 -5.12 16.62 -4.43
C GLY A 175 -6.48 16.88 -5.12
N ASN A 176 -7.29 15.87 -5.40
CA ASN A 176 -8.62 16.02 -6.01
C ASN A 176 -9.66 15.11 -5.31
N HIS A 177 -10.76 15.71 -4.87
CA HIS A 177 -11.84 15.01 -4.17
C HIS A 177 -13.20 15.46 -4.69
N ARG A 178 -14.08 14.49 -4.94
CA ARG A 178 -15.50 14.72 -5.26
C ARG A 178 -16.38 13.90 -4.33
N ASN A 179 -17.26 14.55 -3.58
CA ASN A 179 -18.20 13.87 -2.68
C ASN A 179 -17.51 12.89 -1.70
N SER A 180 -16.37 13.29 -1.13
CA SER A 180 -15.52 12.45 -0.24
C SER A 180 -14.86 11.23 -0.92
N ILE A 181 -14.81 11.21 -2.25
CA ILE A 181 -14.09 10.21 -3.05
C ILE A 181 -12.86 10.87 -3.65
N TYR A 182 -11.68 10.31 -3.40
CA TYR A 182 -10.43 10.72 -4.05
C TYR A 182 -10.53 10.42 -5.54
N ASP A 183 -10.28 11.42 -6.39
CA ASP A 183 -10.43 11.33 -7.83
C ASP A 183 -9.15 11.70 -8.59
N ALA A 184 -9.10 11.30 -9.86
CA ALA A 184 -7.93 11.45 -10.71
C ALA A 184 -7.50 12.92 -10.80
N PRO A 185 -6.20 13.21 -10.95
CA PRO A 185 -5.77 14.58 -11.19
C PRO A 185 -6.37 15.12 -12.49
N GLU A 186 -6.83 16.37 -12.47
CA GLU A 186 -7.41 17.03 -13.65
C GLU A 186 -6.38 17.86 -14.42
N ARG A 187 -5.24 18.16 -13.77
CA ARG A 187 -4.20 19.03 -14.32
C ARG A 187 -2.80 18.52 -14.00
N LYS A 188 -1.91 18.65 -14.98
CA LYS A 188 -0.49 18.24 -14.90
C LYS A 188 0.27 18.91 -13.76
N ASP A 189 0.10 20.22 -13.59
CA ASP A 189 0.79 20.98 -12.54
C ASP A 189 0.47 20.43 -11.14
N ARG A 190 -0.80 20.06 -10.92
CA ARG A 190 -1.24 19.45 -9.66
C ARG A 190 -0.76 18.02 -9.51
N ALA A 191 -0.88 17.19 -10.56
CA ALA A 191 -0.43 15.81 -10.52
C ALA A 191 1.05 15.67 -10.16
N ARG A 192 1.91 16.55 -10.70
CA ARG A 192 3.37 16.49 -10.50
C ARG A 192 3.85 17.24 -9.25
N GLY A 193 3.10 18.24 -8.79
CA GLY A 193 3.49 19.07 -7.64
C GLY A 193 2.78 18.76 -6.31
N SER A 194 1.66 18.02 -6.34
CA SER A 194 0.87 17.69 -5.14
C SER A 194 1.21 16.30 -4.59
N SER A 195 0.61 15.97 -3.44
CA SER A 195 0.85 14.71 -2.76
C SER A 195 0.14 13.53 -3.42
N TRP A 196 0.77 12.37 -3.30
CA TRP A 196 0.21 11.07 -3.60
C TRP A 196 0.34 10.19 -2.36
N PHE A 197 -0.54 9.21 -2.20
CA PHE A 197 -0.42 8.26 -1.10
C PHE A 197 -0.59 6.83 -1.58
N MET A 198 0.12 5.91 -0.92
CA MET A 198 -0.01 4.48 -1.10
C MET A 198 -0.88 3.90 0.00
N ALA A 199 -1.84 3.07 -0.39
CA ALA A 199 -2.75 2.38 0.51
C ALA A 199 -3.11 1.00 -0.04
N ARG A 200 -3.76 0.17 0.78
CA ARG A 200 -4.20 -1.17 0.43
C ARG A 200 -5.70 -1.20 0.19
N ILE A 201 -6.17 -1.85 -0.88
CA ILE A 201 -7.62 -2.07 -1.09
C ILE A 201 -8.16 -2.97 0.02
N THR A 202 -9.17 -2.49 0.75
CA THR A 202 -9.82 -3.21 1.86
C THR A 202 -11.26 -3.60 1.56
N ASP A 203 -11.93 -2.93 0.62
CA ASP A 203 -13.28 -3.28 0.21
C ASP A 203 -13.53 -2.96 -1.28
N LEU A 204 -14.25 -3.86 -1.94
CA LEU A 204 -14.69 -3.79 -3.34
C LEU A 204 -16.22 -3.80 -3.48
N SER A 205 -16.97 -3.81 -2.37
CA SER A 205 -18.43 -3.88 -2.36
C SER A 205 -19.10 -2.78 -3.18
N ASP A 206 -18.49 -1.59 -3.23
CA ASP A 206 -18.97 -0.42 -3.95
C ASP A 206 -18.35 -0.24 -5.35
N LEU A 207 -17.69 -1.28 -5.90
CA LEU A 207 -17.07 -1.21 -7.23
C LEU A 207 -18.09 -0.79 -8.31
N TYR A 208 -19.33 -1.27 -8.21
CA TYR A 208 -20.44 -0.91 -9.11
C TYR A 208 -20.82 0.58 -9.05
N LYS A 209 -20.45 1.29 -7.97
CA LYS A 209 -20.63 2.75 -7.82
C LYS A 209 -19.44 3.54 -8.39
N GLY A 210 -18.42 2.87 -8.93
CA GLY A 210 -17.25 3.51 -9.51
C GLY A 210 -16.16 3.89 -8.50
N TYR A 211 -16.14 3.30 -7.32
CA TYR A 211 -15.07 3.48 -6.34
C TYR A 211 -14.79 2.22 -5.52
N VAL A 212 -13.63 2.19 -4.86
CA VAL A 212 -13.25 1.18 -3.88
C VAL A 212 -12.94 1.83 -2.53
N THR A 213 -12.90 1.05 -1.47
CA THR A 213 -12.39 1.53 -0.17
C THR A 213 -10.98 0.99 0.06
N VAL A 214 -10.09 1.88 0.47
CA VAL A 214 -8.72 1.54 0.86
C VAL A 214 -8.51 1.72 2.36
N SER A 215 -7.41 1.17 2.86
CA SER A 215 -6.97 1.29 4.24
C SER A 215 -6.97 2.75 4.69
N GLY A 216 -7.48 2.99 5.91
CA GLY A 216 -7.83 4.33 6.39
C GLY A 216 -9.28 4.73 6.13
N ASN A 217 -10.09 3.81 5.58
CA ASN A 217 -11.50 4.02 5.26
C ASN A 217 -11.72 5.13 4.22
N TYR A 218 -10.78 5.27 3.28
CA TYR A 218 -10.83 6.26 2.21
C TYR A 218 -11.47 5.66 0.96
N LYS A 219 -12.34 6.44 0.32
CA LYS A 219 -12.99 6.06 -0.94
C LYS A 219 -12.20 6.59 -2.12
N VAL A 220 -11.95 5.75 -3.10
CA VAL A 220 -11.09 6.07 -4.25
C VAL A 220 -11.78 5.70 -5.55
N SER A 221 -11.93 6.68 -6.44
CA SER A 221 -12.45 6.51 -7.78
C SER A 221 -11.62 5.50 -8.58
N LEU A 222 -12.25 4.66 -9.41
CA LEU A 222 -11.52 3.73 -10.29
C LEU A 222 -10.55 4.46 -11.23
N ARG A 223 -10.85 5.72 -11.51
CA ARG A 223 -10.00 6.58 -12.36
C ARG A 223 -8.75 7.07 -11.66
N ASN A 224 -8.63 6.96 -10.33
CA ASN A 224 -7.53 7.54 -9.54
C ASN A 224 -6.56 6.49 -8.99
N MET A 225 -6.58 5.27 -9.53
CA MET A 225 -5.74 4.19 -9.02
C MET A 225 -4.55 3.93 -9.95
N ARG A 226 -3.37 3.83 -9.33
CA ARG A 226 -2.16 3.34 -9.98
C ARG A 226 -1.70 2.06 -9.30
N VAL A 227 -1.29 1.07 -10.09
CA VAL A 227 -0.72 -0.18 -9.61
C VAL A 227 0.79 -0.16 -9.76
N ILE A 228 1.47 -0.83 -8.82
CA ILE A 228 2.91 -0.99 -8.80
C ILE A 228 3.32 -2.06 -9.83
N LEU A 229 4.32 -1.74 -10.65
CA LEU A 229 4.92 -2.68 -11.60
C LEU A 229 5.87 -3.65 -10.87
N ARG A 230 5.94 -4.90 -11.34
CA ARG A 230 6.84 -5.93 -10.84
C ARG A 230 8.06 -6.08 -11.74
#